data_AF-A0A917WZQ0-F1
#
_entry.id   AF-A0A917WZQ0-F1
#
_cell.length_a   1.000
_cell.length_b   1.000
_cell.length_c   1.000
_cell.angle_alpha   90.00
_cell.angle_beta   90.00
_cell.angle_gamma   90.00
#
_symmetry.space_group_name_H-M   'P 1'
#
loop_
_entity.id
_entity.type
_entity.pdbx_description
1 polymer ?
#
loop_
_entity_poly.entity_id
_entity_poly.type
_entity_poly.pdbx_seq_one_letter_code
_entity_poly.pdbx_strand_id
1 'polypeptide(L)'
;MTAHLPKPGDLLRVGREASVQFTKPILFRVIRVLDRPTYHGWIWLEGYQIDNRGDAVDRRSIFVMKAGLRVPAVGKTGQQRRLRSPQRR
;
A
#
# COMPACT_ATOMS: atom_id res chain seq x y z
N MET A 1 -19.59 3.80 2.51
CA MET A 1 -18.37 3.01 2.80
C MET A 1 -17.29 3.97 3.24
N THR A 2 -16.91 3.96 4.51
CA THR A 2 -15.95 4.92 5.09
C THR A 2 -14.57 4.68 4.46
N ALA A 3 -14.12 5.60 3.61
CA ALA A 3 -12.76 5.58 3.08
C ALA A 3 -11.81 5.80 4.26
N HIS A 4 -11.15 4.73 4.69
CA HIS A 4 -10.19 4.76 5.77
C HIS A 4 -8.93 5.46 5.27
N LEU A 5 -8.44 6.41 6.06
CA LEU A 5 -7.15 7.05 5.81
C LEU A 5 -6.06 5.97 5.82
N PRO A 6 -5.16 5.93 4.83
CA PRO A 6 -4.03 5.01 4.82
C PRO A 6 -3.19 5.14 6.09
N LYS A 7 -2.78 4.01 6.65
CA LYS A 7 -1.94 3.91 7.84
C LYS A 7 -0.69 3.08 7.56
N PRO A 8 0.39 3.26 8.35
CA PRO A 8 1.54 2.36 8.32
C PRO A 8 1.11 0.89 8.40
N GLY A 9 1.65 0.06 7.50
CA GLY A 9 1.36 -1.37 7.40
C GLY A 9 0.27 -1.73 6.39
N ASP A 10 -0.59 -0.78 6.00
CA ASP A 10 -1.66 -1.04 5.03
C ASP A 10 -1.06 -1.49 3.69
N LEU A 11 -1.65 -2.52 3.10
CA LEU A 11 -1.37 -2.94 1.73
C LEU A 11 -2.48 -2.41 0.83
N LEU A 12 -2.10 -1.60 -0.15
CA LEU A 12 -3.01 -0.93 -1.07
C LEU A 12 -2.74 -1.36 -2.50
N ARG A 13 -3.80 -1.49 -3.29
CA ARG A 13 -3.70 -1.52 -4.75
C ARG A 13 -3.79 -0.07 -5.23
N VAL A 14 -2.73 0.39 -5.89
CA VAL A 14 -2.62 1.74 -6.44
C VAL A 14 -2.68 1.64 -7.96
N GLY A 15 -3.79 2.09 -8.54
CA GLY A 15 -4.00 2.14 -9.99
C GLY A 15 -4.27 3.55 -10.49
N ARG A 16 -4.67 3.64 -11.75
CA ARG A 16 -4.98 4.90 -12.45
C ARG A 16 -6.02 5.75 -11.73
N GLU A 17 -6.94 5.12 -11.01
CA GLU A 17 -7.95 5.75 -10.17
C GLU A 17 -7.36 6.60 -9.03
N ALA A 18 -6.14 6.29 -8.59
CA ALA A 18 -5.43 6.99 -7.53
C ALA A 18 -4.45 8.02 -8.08
N SER A 19 -3.82 7.76 -9.23
CA SER A 19 -3.01 8.74 -9.96
C SER A 19 -2.74 8.26 -11.38
N VAL A 20 -2.75 9.18 -12.34
CA VAL A 20 -2.57 8.89 -13.78
C VAL A 20 -1.23 8.22 -14.12
N GLN A 21 -0.23 8.35 -13.23
CA GLN A 21 1.09 7.72 -13.38
C GLN A 21 1.02 6.18 -13.30
N PHE A 22 -0.03 5.61 -12.68
CA PHE A 22 -0.18 4.17 -12.46
C PHE A 22 -1.08 3.52 -13.51
N THR A 23 -0.69 3.60 -14.79
CA THR A 23 -1.40 2.92 -15.89
C THR A 23 -1.41 1.40 -15.70
N LYS A 24 -0.32 0.85 -15.15
CA LYS A 24 -0.25 -0.51 -14.60
C LYS A 24 -0.36 -0.44 -13.07
N PRO A 25 -1.41 -1.03 -12.47
CA PRO A 25 -1.58 -1.01 -11.02
C PRO A 25 -0.43 -1.71 -10.29
N ILE A 26 -0.07 -1.19 -9.12
CA ILE A 26 0.93 -1.80 -8.22
C ILE A 26 0.29 -2.16 -6.88
N LEU A 27 0.91 -3.11 -6.17
CA LEU A 27 0.69 -3.29 -4.74
C LEU A 27 1.69 -2.43 -3.97
N PHE A 28 1.21 -1.73 -2.96
CA PHE A 28 2.01 -0.76 -2.21
C PHE A 28 1.76 -0.92 -0.71
N ARG A 29 2.81 -1.26 0.05
CA ARG A 29 2.76 -1.33 1.50
C ARG A 29 3.20 -0.01 2.11
N VAL A 30 2.29 0.65 2.82
CA VAL A 30 2.51 1.97 3.42
C VAL A 30 3.49 1.85 4.58
N ILE A 31 4.50 2.72 4.61
CA ILE A 31 5.38 2.95 5.77
C ILE A 31 4.87 4.15 6.55
N ARG A 32 4.52 5.24 5.85
CA ARG A 32 3.97 6.44 6.47
C ARG A 32 3.24 7.33 5.46
N VAL A 33 2.33 8.15 5.99
CA VAL A 33 1.79 9.32 5.28
C VAL A 33 2.74 10.48 5.51
N LEU A 34 3.10 11.21 4.46
CA LEU A 34 3.98 12.37 4.58
C LEU A 34 3.16 13.63 4.84
N ASP A 35 3.55 14.39 5.85
CA ASP A 35 2.99 15.70 6.15
C ASP A 35 3.62 16.75 5.22
N ARG A 36 3.13 16.81 3.98
CA ARG A 36 3.57 17.76 2.95
C ARG A 36 2.37 18.55 2.45
N PRO A 37 2.52 19.85 2.14
CA PRO A 37 1.47 20.63 1.49
C PRO A 37 0.95 19.91 0.23
N THR A 38 -0.37 19.83 0.09
CA THR A 38 -1.04 19.07 -0.96
C THR A 38 -2.43 19.64 -1.24
N TYR A 39 -3.00 19.29 -2.39
CA TYR A 39 -4.37 19.64 -2.76
C TYR A 39 -5.40 18.79 -2.01
N HIS A 40 -6.62 19.29 -1.91
CA HIS A 40 -7.72 18.58 -1.25
C HIS A 40 -7.89 17.17 -1.82
N GLY A 41 -7.91 16.16 -0.95
CA GLY A 41 -8.07 14.76 -1.33
C GLY A 41 -6.79 14.05 -1.80
N TRP A 42 -5.71 14.79 -2.09
CA TRP A 42 -4.41 14.24 -2.45
C TRP A 42 -3.52 14.07 -1.23
N ILE A 43 -2.69 13.03 -1.24
CA ILE A 43 -1.73 12.74 -0.19
C ILE A 43 -0.41 12.22 -0.76
N TRP A 44 0.64 12.42 0.02
CA TRP A 44 1.92 11.76 -0.19
C TRP A 44 2.03 10.51 0.69
N LEU A 45 2.37 9.38 0.07
CA LEU A 45 2.64 8.13 0.78
C LEU A 45 4.10 7.72 0.56
N GLU A 46 4.75 7.28 1.62
CA GLU A 46 6.02 6.57 1.51
C GLU A 46 5.80 5.10 1.86
N GLY A 47 6.42 4.20 1.09
CA GLY A 47 6.16 2.77 1.20
C GLY A 47 6.96 1.92 0.23
N TYR A 48 6.67 0.62 0.24
CA TYR A 48 7.29 -0.35 -0.64
C TYR A 48 6.33 -0.80 -1.74
N GLN A 49 6.81 -0.85 -2.98
CA GLN A 49 6.15 -1.66 -4.00
C GLN A 49 6.33 -3.13 -3.65
N ILE A 50 5.23 -3.88 -3.73
CA ILE A 50 5.19 -5.31 -3.49
C ILE A 50 4.99 -6.04 -4.82
N ASP A 51 5.77 -7.09 -5.05
CA ASP A 51 5.61 -7.95 -6.22
C ASP A 51 4.52 -9.03 -6.03
N ASN A 52 4.37 -9.89 -7.02
CA ASN A 52 3.37 -10.97 -6.97
C ASN A 52 3.72 -12.09 -5.97
N ARG A 53 4.97 -12.15 -5.48
CA ARG A 53 5.43 -13.12 -4.46
C ARG A 53 5.22 -12.58 -3.05
N GLY A 54 4.92 -11.28 -2.91
CA GLY A 54 4.72 -10.60 -1.64
C GLY A 54 5.99 -9.91 -1.12
N ASP A 55 7.04 -9.85 -1.93
CA ASP A 55 8.34 -9.28 -1.58
C ASP A 55 8.38 -7.78 -1.90
N ALA A 56 9.08 -7.03 -1.06
CA ALA A 56 9.33 -5.61 -1.30
C ALA A 56 10.42 -5.46 -2.35
N VAL A 57 10.07 -4.90 -3.51
CA VAL A 57 10.99 -4.76 -4.65
C VAL A 57 11.53 -3.35 -4.84
N ASP A 58 10.85 -2.34 -4.30
CA ASP A 58 11.26 -0.95 -4.44
C ASP A 58 10.68 -0.08 -3.32
N ARG A 59 11.39 0.96 -2.89
CA ARG A 59 10.91 1.96 -1.93
C ARG A 59 10.55 3.25 -2.67
N ARG A 60 9.31 3.72 -2.54
CA ARG A 60 8.80 4.86 -3.30
C ARG A 60 8.07 5.86 -2.42
N SER A 61 8.18 7.12 -2.82
CA SER A 61 7.27 8.19 -2.40
C SER A 61 6.30 8.48 -3.55
N ILE A 62 4.99 8.32 -3.32
CA ILE A 62 3.97 8.46 -4.35
C ILE A 62 2.96 9.54 -3.97
N PHE A 63 2.46 10.26 -4.98
CA PHE A 63 1.44 11.30 -4.84
C PHE A 63 0.13 10.79 -5.45
N VAL A 64 -0.90 10.62 -4.59
CA VAL A 64 -2.12 9.91 -4.95
C VAL A 64 -3.37 10.55 -4.37
N MET A 65 -4.49 10.38 -5.06
CA MET A 65 -5.82 10.75 -4.59
C MET A 65 -6.39 9.65 -3.69
N LYS A 66 -6.76 10.03 -2.46
CA LYS A 66 -7.30 9.10 -1.43
C LYS A 66 -8.50 8.29 -1.94
N ALA A 67 -9.41 8.94 -2.67
CA ALA A 67 -10.63 8.32 -3.18
C ALA A 67 -10.37 7.19 -4.20
N GLY A 68 -9.18 7.16 -4.81
CA GLY A 68 -8.75 6.11 -5.73
C GLY A 68 -8.13 4.89 -5.05
N LEU A 69 -7.72 4.97 -3.79
CA LEU A 69 -7.05 3.85 -3.14
C LEU A 69 -8.01 2.69 -2.92
N ARG A 70 -7.50 1.46 -3.12
CA ARG A 70 -8.27 0.23 -2.94
C ARG A 70 -7.51 -0.74 -2.05
N VAL A 71 -8.23 -1.44 -1.18
CA VAL A 71 -7.69 -2.62 -0.50
C VAL A 71 -7.65 -3.74 -1.54
N PRO A 72 -6.50 -4.42 -1.73
CA PRO A 72 -6.43 -5.55 -2.65
C PRO A 72 -7.40 -6.63 -2.18
N ALA A 73 -8.12 -7.24 -3.13
CA ALA A 73 -8.92 -8.43 -2.82
C ALA A 73 -7.96 -9.49 -2.25
N VAL A 74 -8.19 -9.91 -1.00
CA VAL A 74 -7.39 -10.95 -0.36
C VAL A 74 -7.60 -12.24 -1.15
N GLY A 75 -6.68 -12.57 -2.04
CA GLY A 75 -6.40 -13.97 -2.36
C GLY A 75 -5.85 -14.61 -1.09
N LYS A 76 -6.34 -15.81 -0.73
CA LYS A 76 -6.03 -16.56 0.50
C LYS A 76 -4.55 -17.01 0.62
N THR A 77 -3.57 -16.16 0.35
CA THR A 77 -2.16 -16.54 0.28
C THR A 77 -1.29 -15.42 0.83
N GLY A 78 -0.92 -15.51 2.11
CA GLY A 78 0.23 -14.76 2.63
C GLY A 78 0.18 -14.41 4.12
N GLN A 79 -1.01 -14.20 4.70
CA GLN A 79 -1.09 -13.68 6.08
C GLN A 79 -0.75 -14.71 7.17
N GLN A 80 -0.61 -16.01 6.83
CA GLN A 80 -0.34 -17.06 7.81
C GLN A 80 1.15 -17.42 8.02
N ARG A 81 2.10 -16.92 7.21
CA ARG A 81 3.51 -17.36 7.32
C ARG A 81 4.34 -16.67 8.41
N ARG A 82 3.73 -15.83 9.25
CA ARG A 82 4.41 -15.16 10.38
C ARG A 82 4.15 -15.79 11.76
N LEU A 83 3.43 -16.91 11.85
CA LEU A 83 3.16 -17.59 13.13
C LEU A 83 4.11 -18.75 13.47
N ARG A 84 5.22 -18.95 12.75
CA ARG A 84 6.24 -19.92 13.17
C ARG A 84 7.35 -19.24 13.94
N SER A 85 7.06 -18.93 15.20
CA SER A 85 8.09 -18.74 16.22
C SER A 85 8.77 -20.09 16.47
N PRO A 86 10.11 -20.22 16.34
CA PRO A 86 10.78 -21.41 16.82
C PRO A 86 10.86 -21.31 18.35
N GLN A 87 10.07 -22.13 19.06
CA GLN A 87 10.38 -22.43 20.46
C GLN A 87 11.70 -23.20 20.48
N ARG A 88 12.77 -22.51 20.87
CA ARG A 88 14.03 -23.17 21.24
C ARG A 88 13.83 -23.82 22.61
N ARG A 89 14.11 -25.12 22.63
CA ARG A 89 14.23 -26.00 23.79
C ARG A 89 15.60 -25.83 24.42
#